data_AF-A0A3M1Z501-F1
#
_entry.id   AF-A0A3M1Z501-F1
#
_cell.length_a   1.000
_cell.length_b   1.000
_cell.length_c   1.000
_cell.angle_alpha   90.00
_cell.angle_beta   90.00
_cell.angle_gamma   90.00
#
_symmetry.space_group_name_H-M   'P 1'
#
loop_
_entity.id
_entity.type
_entity.pdbx_description
1 polymer ?
#
loop_
_entity_poly.entity_id
_entity_poly.type
_entity_poly.pdbx_seq_one_letter_code
_entity_poly.pdbx_strand_id
1 'polypeptide(L)'
;MAGDWQGLAKVPELKRRLLVTFLLLGVYRIGAHVPVPGIDATALAEFFNRGQGSIFGLIDMFAGGALRRMSVFALGIMPYISASIILQLLTVVSPTLEKLSKEGEQGRRKITQYTRYGTVLLTLIQGFGMAIGLEGMAGPSGASVVLWPGWGFRLMTVVTLTAGTAFIMWLGEQITERGIGNGISLIIFAGIVAGLPRAA
;
A
#
# COMPACT_ATOMS: atom_id res chain seq x y z
N MET A 1 0.57 -30.39 9.23
CA MET A 1 0.24 -30.14 7.80
C MET A 1 1.50 -29.86 6.98
N ALA A 2 2.58 -30.64 7.14
CA ALA A 2 3.89 -30.36 6.51
C ALA A 2 4.25 -31.37 5.39
N GLY A 3 3.29 -32.14 4.88
CA GLY A 3 3.57 -33.35 4.11
C GLY A 3 3.37 -33.30 2.59
N ASP A 4 2.83 -32.23 2.00
CA ASP A 4 2.31 -32.32 0.61
C ASP A 4 2.73 -31.19 -0.34
N TRP A 5 3.91 -30.59 -0.12
CA TRP A 5 4.47 -29.59 -1.03
C TRP A 5 4.80 -30.17 -2.42
N GLN A 6 5.13 -31.46 -2.48
CA GLN A 6 5.47 -32.15 -3.73
C GLN A 6 4.25 -32.50 -4.59
N GLY A 7 3.07 -32.70 -3.98
CA GLY A 7 1.80 -32.89 -4.68
C GLY A 7 1.25 -31.59 -5.27
N LEU A 8 1.36 -30.49 -4.52
CA LEU A 8 0.93 -29.15 -4.96
C LEU A 8 1.70 -28.65 -6.19
N ALA A 9 3.00 -28.95 -6.29
CA ALA A 9 3.82 -28.58 -7.45
C ALA A 9 3.51 -29.36 -8.74
N LYS A 10 2.73 -30.46 -8.66
CA LYS A 10 2.35 -31.29 -9.81
C LYS A 10 1.11 -30.81 -10.55
N VAL A 11 0.31 -29.93 -9.95
CA VAL A 11 -0.89 -29.37 -10.61
C VAL A 11 -0.47 -28.15 -11.45
N PRO A 12 -0.51 -28.22 -12.79
CA PRO A 12 0.01 -27.16 -13.65
C PRO A 12 -0.75 -25.84 -13.47
N GLU A 13 -2.03 -25.88 -13.12
CA GLU A 13 -2.81 -24.68 -12.80
C GLU A 13 -2.33 -23.98 -11.52
N LEU A 14 -2.06 -24.75 -10.45
CA LEU A 14 -1.57 -24.17 -9.19
C LEU A 14 -0.19 -23.56 -9.37
N LYS A 15 0.70 -24.23 -10.12
CA LYS A 15 2.02 -23.70 -10.46
C LYS A 15 1.92 -22.37 -11.21
N ARG A 16 0.99 -22.24 -12.17
CA ARG A 16 0.76 -20.99 -12.90
C ARG A 16 0.28 -19.88 -11.98
N ARG A 17 -0.70 -20.15 -11.12
CA ARG A 17 -1.23 -19.16 -10.15
C ARG A 17 -0.16 -18.71 -9.16
N LEU A 18 0.64 -19.64 -8.63
CA LEU A 18 1.80 -19.33 -7.78
C LEU A 18 2.80 -18.42 -8.49
N LEU A 19 3.18 -18.75 -9.73
CA LEU A 19 4.14 -17.96 -10.50
C LEU A 19 3.62 -16.54 -10.75
N VAL A 20 2.32 -16.39 -11.08
CA VAL A 20 1.68 -15.08 -11.22
C VAL A 20 1.74 -14.30 -9.90
N THR A 21 1.39 -14.91 -8.76
CA THR A 21 1.50 -14.27 -7.45
C THR A 21 2.92 -13.81 -7.15
N PHE A 22 3.93 -14.66 -7.33
CA PHE A 22 5.33 -14.29 -7.08
C PHE A 22 5.82 -13.18 -8.02
N LEU A 23 5.42 -13.21 -9.28
CA LEU A 23 5.78 -12.18 -10.26
C LEU A 23 5.18 -10.82 -9.88
N LEU A 24 3.89 -10.78 -9.52
CA LEU A 24 3.22 -9.55 -9.09
C LEU A 24 3.78 -9.02 -7.76
N LEU A 25 4.13 -9.89 -6.81
CA LEU A 25 4.84 -9.50 -5.59
C LEU A 25 6.25 -8.97 -5.89
N GLY A 26 6.93 -9.52 -6.89
CA GLY A 26 8.20 -9.00 -7.40
C GLY A 26 8.06 -7.58 -7.95
N VAL A 27 7.03 -7.33 -8.76
CA VAL A 27 6.72 -5.98 -9.27
C VAL A 27 6.42 -4.99 -8.13
N TYR A 28 5.62 -5.40 -7.14
CA TYR A 28 5.38 -4.61 -5.93
C TYR A 28 6.70 -4.25 -5.22
N ARG A 29 7.62 -5.21 -5.11
CA ARG A 29 8.92 -4.98 -4.47
C ARG A 29 9.83 -4.03 -5.23
N ILE A 30 9.83 -4.09 -6.56
CA ILE A 30 10.57 -3.14 -7.40
C ILE A 30 10.02 -1.72 -7.20
N GLY A 31 8.70 -1.55 -7.26
CA GLY A 31 8.09 -0.22 -7.07
C GLY A 31 8.33 0.36 -5.67
N ALA A 32 8.41 -0.48 -4.62
CA ALA A 32 8.77 -0.03 -3.27
C ALA A 32 10.21 0.52 -3.15
N HIS A 33 11.06 0.34 -4.18
CA HIS A 33 12.39 0.92 -4.26
C HIS A 33 12.47 2.17 -5.14
N VAL A 34 11.38 2.54 -5.83
CA VAL A 34 11.34 3.74 -6.67
C VAL A 34 10.98 4.95 -5.79
N PRO A 35 11.88 5.92 -5.58
CA PRO A 35 11.62 7.08 -4.73
C PRO A 35 10.65 8.06 -5.40
N VAL A 36 9.90 8.81 -4.60
CA VAL A 36 9.09 9.93 -5.06
C VAL A 36 10.00 11.06 -5.55
N PRO A 37 9.72 11.68 -6.71
CA PRO A 37 10.51 12.79 -7.21
C PRO A 37 10.55 13.98 -6.24
N GLY A 38 11.71 14.60 -6.08
CA GLY A 38 11.88 15.82 -5.27
C GLY A 38 12.16 15.60 -3.79
N ILE A 39 12.34 14.35 -3.35
CA ILE A 39 12.68 13.99 -1.96
C ILE A 39 14.11 13.47 -1.86
N ASP A 40 14.86 13.96 -0.88
CA ASP A 40 16.12 13.37 -0.47
C ASP A 40 15.87 12.17 0.47
N ALA A 41 16.00 10.96 -0.09
CA ALA A 41 15.79 9.72 0.64
C ALA A 41 16.83 9.48 1.76
N THR A 42 18.01 10.10 1.69
CA THR A 42 19.05 9.99 2.72
C THR A 42 18.70 10.86 3.91
N ALA A 43 18.35 12.13 3.69
CA ALA A 43 17.90 13.03 4.75
C ALA A 43 16.65 12.50 5.48
N LEU A 44 15.72 11.90 4.72
CA LEU A 44 14.53 11.27 5.28
C LEU A 44 14.87 10.03 6.12
N ALA A 45 15.75 9.15 5.64
CA ALA A 45 16.15 7.96 6.37
C ALA A 45 16.80 8.32 7.72
N GLU A 46 17.60 9.38 7.75
CA GLU A 46 18.18 9.91 8.99
C GLU A 46 17.12 10.46 9.95
N PHE A 47 16.09 11.14 9.44
CA PHE A 47 14.95 11.58 10.25
C PHE A 47 14.21 10.38 10.89
N PHE A 48 13.92 9.34 10.09
CA PHE A 48 13.23 8.14 10.58
C PHE A 48 14.06 7.34 11.58
N ASN A 49 15.39 7.34 11.46
CA ASN A 49 16.28 6.67 12.42
C ASN A 49 16.21 7.28 13.82
N ARG A 50 15.87 8.57 13.96
CA ARG A 50 15.61 9.19 15.27
C ARG A 50 14.26 8.80 15.87
N GLY A 51 13.31 8.34 15.04
CA GLY A 51 11.93 8.02 15.41
C GLY A 51 11.57 6.54 15.39
N GLN A 52 12.54 5.62 15.33
CA GLN A 52 12.32 4.17 15.15
C GLN A 52 11.39 3.51 16.19
N GLY A 53 11.23 4.09 17.38
CA GLY A 53 10.30 3.59 18.41
C GLY A 53 8.88 4.17 18.36
N SER A 54 8.56 5.01 17.38
CA SER A 54 7.27 5.70 17.29
C SER A 54 6.24 4.92 16.45
N ILE A 55 4.98 5.37 16.50
CA ILE A 55 3.89 4.88 15.64
C ILE A 55 4.28 4.83 14.15
N PHE A 56 5.17 5.72 13.71
CA PHE A 56 5.68 5.76 12.34
C PHE A 56 6.52 4.52 11.97
N GLY A 57 7.25 3.93 12.92
CA GLY A 57 7.99 2.69 12.70
C GLY A 57 7.07 1.50 12.48
N LEU A 58 5.95 1.44 13.21
CA LEU A 58 4.92 0.41 12.99
C LEU A 58 4.30 0.56 11.60
N ILE A 59 3.97 1.80 11.20
CA ILE A 59 3.42 2.09 9.87
C ILE A 59 4.42 1.70 8.76
N ASP A 60 5.71 1.99 8.91
CA ASP A 60 6.75 1.61 7.94
C ASP A 60 6.93 0.08 7.84
N MET A 61 6.77 -0.66 8.94
CA MET A 61 6.81 -2.13 8.93
C MET A 61 5.68 -2.71 8.09
N PHE A 62 4.46 -2.20 8.23
CA PHE A 62 3.32 -2.61 7.39
C PHE A 62 3.46 -2.17 5.94
N ALA A 63 4.13 -1.03 5.69
CA ALA A 63 4.46 -0.55 4.36
C ALA A 63 5.71 -1.25 3.75
N GLY A 64 6.37 -2.15 4.49
CA GLY A 64 7.53 -2.91 4.02
C GLY A 64 8.78 -2.06 3.76
N GLY A 65 8.94 -0.94 4.48
CA GLY A 65 10.06 0.00 4.34
C GLY A 65 9.86 1.10 3.27
N ALA A 66 8.67 1.15 2.67
CA ALA A 66 8.31 2.09 1.62
C ALA A 66 8.19 3.53 2.11
N LEU A 67 7.87 3.73 3.40
CA LEU A 67 7.68 5.04 4.02
C LEU A 67 9.04 5.67 4.36
N ARG A 68 9.97 4.91 4.95
CA ARG A 68 11.33 5.37 5.29
C ARG A 68 12.13 5.85 4.08
N ARG A 69 11.83 5.33 2.89
CA ARG A 69 12.49 5.69 1.62
C ARG A 69 11.67 6.66 0.78
N MET A 70 10.49 7.06 1.26
CA MET A 70 9.46 7.77 0.50
C MET A 70 9.36 7.25 -0.94
N SER A 71 9.05 5.96 -1.07
CA SER A 71 8.81 5.37 -2.37
C SER A 71 7.47 5.80 -2.95
N VAL A 72 7.24 5.54 -4.24
CA VAL A 72 5.93 5.74 -4.88
C VAL A 72 4.80 4.96 -4.17
N PHE A 73 5.16 3.95 -3.37
CA PHE A 73 4.25 3.14 -2.55
C PHE A 73 4.27 3.52 -1.06
N ALA A 74 4.69 4.73 -0.69
CA ALA A 74 4.83 5.14 0.71
C ALA A 74 3.54 5.01 1.53
N LEU A 75 2.36 5.27 0.95
CA LEU A 75 1.06 5.05 1.60
C LEU A 75 0.66 3.56 1.63
N GLY A 76 1.29 2.74 0.81
CA GLY A 76 1.03 1.31 0.71
C GLY A 76 -0.42 1.00 0.34
N ILE A 77 -0.95 -0.06 0.93
CA ILE A 77 -2.36 -0.48 0.75
C ILE A 77 -3.27 0.08 1.85
N MET A 78 -2.75 0.90 2.77
CA MET A 78 -3.48 1.41 3.93
C MET A 78 -4.72 2.24 3.56
N PRO A 79 -4.68 3.15 2.57
CA PRO A 79 -5.88 3.90 2.17
C PRO A 79 -7.03 2.99 1.72
N TYR A 80 -6.70 1.86 1.09
CA TYR A 80 -7.68 0.87 0.67
C TYR A 80 -8.29 0.13 1.86
N ILE A 81 -7.45 -0.30 2.81
CA ILE A 81 -7.91 -0.93 4.04
C ILE A 81 -8.87 0.01 4.78
N SER A 82 -8.47 1.26 4.97
CA SER A 82 -9.32 2.29 5.58
C SER A 82 -10.64 2.48 4.84
N ALA A 83 -10.62 2.63 3.51
CA ALA A 83 -11.84 2.73 2.72
C ALA A 83 -12.75 1.52 2.87
N SER A 84 -12.18 0.30 2.91
CA SER A 84 -12.93 -0.94 3.06
C SER A 84 -13.60 -1.05 4.43
N ILE A 85 -12.91 -0.66 5.50
CA ILE A 85 -13.45 -0.63 6.86
C ILE A 85 -14.55 0.42 6.97
N ILE A 86 -14.34 1.61 6.40
CA ILE A 86 -15.36 2.67 6.38
C ILE A 86 -16.63 2.16 5.70
N LEU A 87 -16.52 1.50 4.55
CA LEU A 87 -17.71 0.94 3.89
C LEU A 87 -18.34 -0.22 4.66
N GLN A 88 -17.54 -1.08 5.29
CA GLN A 88 -18.06 -2.14 6.16
C GLN A 88 -18.87 -1.55 7.32
N LEU A 89 -18.36 -0.51 7.98
CA LEU A 89 -19.10 0.18 9.03
C LEU A 89 -20.35 0.88 8.49
N LEU A 90 -20.26 1.54 7.32
CA LEU A 90 -21.41 2.16 6.68
C LEU A 90 -22.47 1.14 6.25
N THR A 91 -22.12 -0.11 5.94
CA THR A 91 -23.11 -1.15 5.65
C THR A 91 -23.94 -1.53 6.87
N VAL A 92 -23.42 -1.34 8.09
CA VAL A 92 -24.16 -1.58 9.34
C VAL A 92 -25.09 -0.41 9.67
N VAL A 93 -24.68 0.81 9.34
CA VAL A 93 -25.43 2.04 9.65
C VAL A 93 -26.46 2.39 8.57
N SER A 94 -26.18 2.08 7.30
CA SER A 94 -27.02 2.43 6.16
C SER A 94 -27.83 1.23 5.64
N PRO A 95 -29.17 1.27 5.72
CA PRO A 95 -30.01 0.17 5.24
C PRO A 95 -29.90 -0.05 3.72
N THR A 96 -29.52 0.97 2.96
CA THR A 96 -29.31 0.86 1.51
C THR A 96 -28.07 0.04 1.19
N LEU A 97 -26.96 0.28 1.91
CA LEU A 97 -25.73 -0.49 1.74
C LEU A 97 -25.85 -1.90 2.32
N GLU A 98 -26.63 -2.08 3.38
CA GLU A 98 -26.94 -3.40 3.93
C GLU A 98 -27.70 -4.27 2.91
N LYS A 99 -28.74 -3.70 2.27
CA LYS A 99 -29.48 -4.38 1.19
C LYS A 99 -28.55 -4.73 0.04
N LEU A 100 -27.72 -3.78 -0.39
CA LEU A 100 -26.73 -4.00 -1.43
C LEU A 100 -25.76 -5.15 -1.07
N SER A 101 -25.32 -5.24 0.19
CA SER A 101 -24.48 -6.36 0.64
C SER A 101 -25.19 -7.72 0.60
N LYS A 102 -26.52 -7.73 0.66
CA LYS A 102 -27.36 -8.95 0.62
C LYS A 102 -27.75 -9.37 -0.81
N GLU A 103 -27.52 -8.53 -1.83
CA GLU A 103 -27.78 -8.82 -3.26
C GLU A 103 -26.77 -9.80 -3.91
N GLY A 104 -25.96 -10.50 -3.11
CA GLY A 104 -25.01 -11.50 -3.59
C GLY A 104 -23.81 -10.91 -4.35
N GLU A 105 -23.43 -11.53 -5.47
CA GLU A 105 -22.24 -11.13 -6.25
C GLU A 105 -22.32 -9.71 -6.80
N GLN A 106 -23.48 -9.30 -7.35
CA GLN A 106 -23.63 -7.98 -7.95
C GLN A 106 -23.49 -6.86 -6.91
N GLY A 107 -24.09 -7.07 -5.74
CA GLY A 107 -23.97 -6.18 -4.60
C GLY A 107 -22.54 -6.02 -4.09
N ARG A 108 -21.83 -7.15 -3.94
CA ARG A 108 -20.40 -7.16 -3.58
C ARG A 108 -19.55 -6.36 -4.57
N ARG A 109 -19.77 -6.52 -5.87
CA ARG A 109 -19.03 -5.76 -6.90
C ARG A 109 -19.25 -4.25 -6.77
N LYS A 110 -20.48 -3.80 -6.48
CA LYS A 110 -20.77 -2.37 -6.25
C LYS A 110 -20.09 -1.84 -4.99
N ILE A 111 -20.10 -2.60 -3.90
CA ILE A 111 -19.37 -2.22 -2.67
C ILE A 111 -17.88 -2.09 -2.96
N THR A 112 -17.28 -3.05 -3.69
CA THR A 112 -15.87 -2.96 -4.11
C THR A 112 -15.61 -1.71 -4.96
N GLN A 113 -16.50 -1.35 -5.90
CA GLN A 113 -16.35 -0.10 -6.66
C GLN A 113 -16.36 1.13 -5.76
N TYR A 114 -17.27 1.21 -4.79
CA TYR A 114 -17.28 2.30 -3.82
C TYR A 114 -16.01 2.31 -2.96
N THR A 115 -15.49 1.15 -2.56
CA THR A 115 -14.21 1.06 -1.85
C THR A 115 -13.07 1.61 -2.71
N ARG A 116 -13.03 1.32 -4.01
CA ARG A 116 -12.01 1.87 -4.93
C ARG A 116 -12.08 3.39 -5.01
N TYR A 117 -13.29 3.96 -5.17
CA TYR A 117 -13.46 5.41 -5.18
C TYR A 117 -13.08 6.07 -3.85
N GLY A 118 -13.49 5.46 -2.74
CA GLY A 118 -13.11 5.90 -1.40
C GLY A 118 -11.60 5.86 -1.19
N THR A 119 -10.93 4.82 -1.71
CA THR A 119 -9.46 4.68 -1.64
C THR A 119 -8.77 5.84 -2.34
N VAL A 120 -9.16 6.15 -3.58
CA VAL A 120 -8.57 7.25 -4.34
C VAL A 120 -8.79 8.59 -3.62
N LEU A 121 -10.00 8.85 -3.13
CA LEU A 121 -10.31 10.07 -2.39
C LEU A 121 -9.48 10.21 -1.11
N LEU A 122 -9.38 9.14 -0.31
CA LEU A 122 -8.56 9.12 0.90
C LEU A 122 -7.09 9.34 0.57
N THR A 123 -6.60 8.72 -0.51
CA THR A 123 -5.20 8.84 -0.93
C THR A 123 -4.87 10.26 -1.38
N LEU A 124 -5.79 10.96 -2.06
CA LEU A 124 -5.61 12.35 -2.44
C LEU A 124 -5.47 13.26 -1.20
N ILE A 125 -6.35 13.08 -0.22
CA ILE A 125 -6.34 13.87 1.02
C ILE A 125 -5.09 13.56 1.86
N GLN A 126 -4.80 12.28 2.08
CA GLN A 126 -3.63 11.84 2.85
C GLN A 126 -2.33 12.20 2.15
N GLY A 127 -2.24 12.01 0.83
CA GLY A 127 -1.08 12.38 0.03
C GLY A 127 -0.79 13.88 0.08
N PHE A 128 -1.84 14.71 0.11
CA PHE A 128 -1.67 16.16 0.24
C PHE A 128 -1.17 16.55 1.64
N GLY A 129 -1.77 15.98 2.69
CA GLY A 129 -1.30 16.18 4.07
C GLY A 129 0.14 15.72 4.25
N MET A 130 0.51 14.60 3.62
CA MET A 130 1.87 14.07 3.63
C MET A 130 2.85 14.97 2.87
N ALA A 131 2.46 15.50 1.71
CA ALA A 131 3.30 16.42 0.95
C ALA A 131 3.62 17.70 1.75
N ILE A 132 2.62 18.28 2.43
CA ILE A 132 2.84 19.43 3.32
C ILE A 132 3.71 19.05 4.52
N GLY A 133 3.46 17.88 5.13
CA GLY A 133 4.25 17.39 6.24
C GLY A 133 5.74 17.23 5.88
N LEU A 134 6.02 16.66 4.70
CA LEU A 134 7.38 16.45 4.19
C LEU A 134 8.12 17.77 3.93
N GLU A 135 7.44 18.81 3.44
CA GLU A 135 8.04 20.14 3.28
C GLU A 135 8.48 20.76 4.61
N GLY A 136 7.81 20.43 5.71
CA GLY A 136 8.16 20.87 7.05
C GLY A 136 9.26 20.05 7.73
N MET A 137 9.73 18.97 7.11
CA MET A 137 10.73 18.07 7.69
C MET A 137 12.15 18.45 7.25
N ALA A 138 13.05 18.53 8.22
CA ALA A 138 14.48 18.72 8.00
C ALA A 138 15.27 17.59 8.66
N GLY A 139 16.34 17.16 7.98
CA GLY A 139 17.29 16.19 8.50
C GLY A 139 18.13 16.75 9.66
N PRO A 140 18.91 15.89 10.34
CA PRO A 140 19.87 16.25 11.39
C PRO A 140 20.76 17.45 11.11
N SER A 141 21.15 17.61 9.85
CA SER A 141 22.05 18.63 9.32
C SER A 141 21.33 19.95 8.97
N GLY A 142 20.02 20.03 9.18
CA GLY A 142 19.18 21.14 8.68
C GLY A 142 18.88 21.05 7.19
N ALA A 143 19.33 19.99 6.50
CA ALA A 143 19.00 19.74 5.11
C ALA A 143 17.50 19.46 4.96
N SER A 144 16.83 20.23 4.11
CA SER A 144 15.42 20.02 3.79
C SER A 144 15.23 18.65 3.14
N VAL A 145 14.23 17.90 3.60
CA VAL A 145 13.84 16.62 2.98
C VAL A 145 13.32 16.83 1.56
N VAL A 146 12.73 18.00 1.30
CA VAL A 146 12.21 18.40 -0.01
C VAL A 146 13.21 19.33 -0.69
N LEU A 147 13.69 18.94 -1.87
CA LEU A 147 14.69 19.68 -2.63
C LEU A 147 14.13 21.02 -3.14
N TRP A 148 12.87 21.02 -3.58
CA TRP A 148 12.20 22.18 -4.19
C TRP A 148 10.77 22.31 -3.63
N PRO A 149 10.59 22.90 -2.43
CA PRO A 149 9.28 23.03 -1.82
C PRO A 149 8.36 23.95 -2.63
N GLY A 150 7.06 23.67 -2.64
CA GLY A 150 6.07 24.48 -3.33
C GLY A 150 4.96 23.68 -4.02
N TRP A 151 4.04 24.38 -4.68
CA TRP A 151 2.87 23.77 -5.32
C TRP A 151 3.22 22.69 -6.36
N GLY A 152 4.33 22.85 -7.08
CA GLY A 152 4.81 21.83 -8.02
C GLY A 152 5.14 20.51 -7.33
N PHE A 153 5.87 20.56 -6.20
CA PHE A 153 6.19 19.38 -5.41
C PHE A 153 4.93 18.73 -4.82
N ARG A 154 4.02 19.54 -4.26
CA ARG A 154 2.77 19.03 -3.65
C ARG A 154 1.92 18.27 -4.65
N LEU A 155 1.67 18.85 -5.82
CA LEU A 155 0.87 18.20 -6.87
C LEU A 155 1.56 16.93 -7.40
N MET A 156 2.87 17.00 -7.67
CA MET A 156 3.63 15.84 -8.11
C MET A 156 3.60 14.71 -7.09
N THR A 157 3.76 15.02 -5.80
CA THR A 157 3.72 14.04 -4.71
C THR A 157 2.34 13.42 -4.59
N VAL A 158 1.27 14.22 -4.59
CA VAL A 158 -0.11 13.72 -4.51
C VAL A 158 -0.43 12.78 -5.67
N VAL A 159 -0.09 13.17 -6.90
CA VAL A 159 -0.32 12.35 -8.10
C VAL A 159 0.50 11.06 -8.01
N THR A 160 1.77 11.15 -7.61
CA THR A 160 2.66 9.98 -7.50
C THR A 160 2.15 8.98 -6.46
N LEU A 161 1.78 9.45 -5.26
CA LEU A 161 1.27 8.60 -4.19
C LEU A 161 -0.10 8.00 -4.52
N THR A 162 -0.95 8.77 -5.22
CA THR A 162 -2.27 8.31 -5.67
C THR A 162 -2.14 7.26 -6.76
N ALA A 163 -1.29 7.51 -7.76
CA ALA A 163 -0.99 6.54 -8.82
C ALA A 163 -0.37 5.26 -8.24
N GLY A 164 0.58 5.40 -7.31
CA GLY A 164 1.22 4.27 -6.62
C GLY A 164 0.22 3.43 -5.85
N THR A 165 -0.64 4.06 -5.03
CA THR A 165 -1.67 3.35 -4.24
C THR A 165 -2.71 2.67 -5.14
N ALA A 166 -3.18 3.35 -6.18
CA ALA A 166 -4.11 2.77 -7.16
C ALA A 166 -3.50 1.56 -7.87
N PHE A 167 -2.19 1.62 -8.18
CA PHE A 167 -1.47 0.50 -8.77
C PHE A 167 -1.32 -0.68 -7.80
N ILE A 168 -1.00 -0.44 -6.52
CA ILE A 168 -0.95 -1.53 -5.51
C ILE A 168 -2.32 -2.17 -5.33
N MET A 169 -3.39 -1.37 -5.27
CA MET A 169 -4.75 -1.87 -5.20
C MET A 169 -5.06 -2.77 -6.40
N TRP A 170 -4.73 -2.32 -7.61
CA TRP A 170 -4.88 -3.13 -8.82
C TRP A 170 -4.05 -4.42 -8.78
N LEU A 171 -2.80 -4.37 -8.32
CA LEU A 171 -1.97 -5.57 -8.14
C LEU A 171 -2.62 -6.57 -7.18
N GLY A 172 -3.16 -6.09 -6.05
CA GLY A 172 -3.84 -6.94 -5.07
C GLY A 172 -5.07 -7.63 -5.66
N GLU A 173 -5.83 -6.92 -6.49
CA GLU A 173 -6.98 -7.49 -7.20
C GLU A 173 -6.54 -8.53 -8.25
N GLN A 174 -5.49 -8.25 -9.01
CA GLN A 174 -4.95 -9.20 -9.98
C GLN A 174 -4.41 -10.48 -9.32
N ILE A 175 -3.77 -10.37 -8.15
CA ILE A 175 -3.36 -11.54 -7.37
C ILE A 175 -4.58 -12.32 -6.89
N THR A 176 -5.67 -11.65 -6.50
CA THR A 176 -6.90 -12.32 -6.04
C THR A 176 -7.61 -13.06 -7.19
N GLU A 177 -7.65 -12.47 -8.39
CA GLU A 177 -8.32 -13.05 -9.55
C GLU A 177 -7.50 -14.17 -10.21
N ARG A 178 -6.18 -13.97 -10.36
CA ARG A 178 -5.31 -14.85 -11.18
C ARG A 178 -4.28 -15.62 -10.38
N GLY A 179 -4.08 -15.25 -9.13
CA GLY A 179 -3.11 -15.85 -8.23
C GLY A 179 -3.75 -16.79 -7.21
N ILE A 180 -3.13 -16.87 -6.04
CA ILE A 180 -3.60 -17.66 -4.90
C ILE A 180 -4.05 -16.76 -3.75
N GLY A 181 -5.13 -17.13 -3.07
CA GLY A 181 -5.59 -16.46 -1.86
C GLY A 181 -6.10 -15.02 -2.07
N ASN A 182 -6.03 -14.21 -1.01
CA ASN A 182 -6.39 -12.79 -1.05
C ASN A 182 -5.13 -11.95 -1.34
N GLY A 183 -5.11 -11.29 -2.49
CA GLY A 183 -3.95 -10.54 -2.95
C GLY A 183 -3.58 -9.35 -2.07
N ILE A 184 -4.56 -8.66 -1.49
CA ILE A 184 -4.31 -7.56 -0.54
C ILE A 184 -3.62 -8.09 0.71
N SER A 185 -4.11 -9.20 1.26
CA SER A 185 -3.48 -9.86 2.42
C SER A 185 -2.05 -10.31 2.10
N LEU A 186 -1.81 -10.83 0.90
CA LEU A 186 -0.47 -11.24 0.45
C LEU A 186 0.48 -10.06 0.26
N ILE A 187 0.00 -8.90 -0.21
CA ILE A 187 0.81 -7.68 -0.31
C ILE A 187 1.25 -7.22 1.08
N ILE A 188 0.33 -7.19 2.06
CA ILE A 188 0.65 -6.84 3.45
C ILE A 188 1.68 -7.82 4.02
N PHE A 189 1.43 -9.12 3.88
CA PHE A 189 2.33 -10.17 4.34
C PHE A 189 3.72 -10.04 3.72
N ALA A 190 3.79 -9.87 2.40
CA ALA A 190 5.03 -9.67 1.69
C ALA A 190 5.75 -8.41 2.18
N GLY A 191 5.01 -7.33 2.44
CA GLY A 191 5.46 -6.08 3.06
C GLY A 191 6.20 -6.32 4.38
N ILE A 192 5.52 -6.91 5.34
CA ILE A 192 6.04 -7.22 6.69
C ILE A 192 7.24 -8.16 6.60
N VAL A 193 7.13 -9.26 5.84
CA VAL A 193 8.18 -10.29 5.79
C VAL A 193 9.49 -9.75 5.26
N ALA A 194 9.50 -8.85 4.27
CA ALA A 194 10.77 -8.26 3.84
C ALA A 194 11.23 -7.06 4.71
N GLY A 195 10.44 -6.65 5.70
CA GLY A 195 10.89 -5.78 6.79
C GLY A 195 11.64 -6.53 7.89
N LEU A 196 11.29 -7.80 8.14
CA LEU A 196 11.87 -8.63 9.22
C LEU A 196 13.42 -8.75 9.18
N PRO A 197 14.09 -8.97 8.03
CA PRO A 197 15.54 -9.12 7.98
C PRO A 197 16.31 -7.86 8.39
N ARG A 198 15.64 -6.70 8.46
CA ARG A 198 16.23 -5.43 8.90
C ARG A 198 15.94 -5.11 10.36
N ALA A 199 15.04 -5.85 11.00
CA ALA A 199 14.66 -5.69 12.40
C ALA A 199 15.32 -6.74 13.32
N ALA A 200 15.94 -7.77 12.73
CA ALA A 200 16.73 -8.80 13.41
C ALA A 200 18.22 -8.43 13.49
#